data_AF-A0A7J8NI22-F1
#
_entry.id   AF-A0A7J8NI22-F1
#
_cell.length_a   1.000
_cell.length_b   1.000
_cell.length_c   1.000
_cell.angle_alpha   90.00
_cell.angle_beta   90.00
_cell.angle_gamma   90.00
#
_symmetry.space_group_name_H-M   'P 1'
#
loop_
_entity.id
_entity.type
_entity.pdbx_description
1 polymer ?
#
loop_
_entity_poly.entity_id
_entity_poly.type
_entity_poly.pdbx_seq_one_letter_code
_entity_poly.pdbx_strand_id
1 'polypeptide(L)'
;MISAIKKKDELKEEAKPIEKKTSKVNSIVLIPKKRNGEEGLMFVDINIAGQKQSALVDTGASGLFISKKATKKLGLSIRKSNRNIKMVNFEEALTMGVVRNVE
;
A
#
# COMPACT_ATOMS: atom_id res chain seq x y z
N MET A 1 20.70 17.33 54.16
CA MET A 1 20.95 16.01 53.53
C MET A 1 20.67 16.13 52.05
N ILE A 2 21.69 15.93 51.21
CA ILE A 2 21.56 15.85 49.75
C ILE A 2 21.37 14.35 49.44
N SER A 3 20.31 13.97 48.72
CA SER A 3 20.23 12.61 48.15
C SER A 3 19.55 12.62 46.78
N ALA A 4 20.43 12.50 45.78
CA ALA A 4 20.31 12.09 44.39
C ALA A 4 18.90 11.80 43.80
N ILE A 5 18.47 12.70 42.91
CA ILE A 5 17.54 12.35 41.83
C ILE A 5 18.35 11.57 40.79
N LYS A 6 18.20 10.24 40.78
CA LYS A 6 18.76 9.37 39.76
C LYS A 6 18.01 9.64 38.45
N LYS A 7 18.60 10.44 37.55
CA LYS A 7 18.20 10.43 36.13
C LYS A 7 18.46 9.02 35.63
N LYS A 8 17.39 8.27 35.32
CA LYS A 8 17.52 7.07 34.49
C LYS A 8 17.60 7.59 33.07
N ASP A 9 18.80 7.50 32.53
CA ASP A 9 19.10 7.72 31.14
C ASP A 9 18.07 7.00 30.28
N GLU A 10 17.44 7.76 29.39
CA GLU A 10 16.65 7.24 28.29
C GLU A 10 17.54 6.26 27.53
N LEU A 11 17.22 4.97 27.65
CA LEU A 11 17.69 3.98 26.71
C LEU A 11 17.13 4.39 25.35
N LYS A 12 17.94 5.11 24.57
CA LYS A 12 17.80 5.14 23.13
C LYS A 12 17.97 3.70 22.69
N GLU A 13 16.84 3.02 22.51
CA GLU A 13 16.77 1.74 21.84
C GLU A 13 17.27 2.00 20.41
N GLU A 14 18.56 1.80 20.23
CA GLU A 14 19.21 1.75 18.94
C GLU A 14 18.50 0.65 18.16
N ALA A 15 17.63 1.05 17.24
CA ALA A 15 16.84 0.13 16.45
C ALA A 15 17.79 -0.77 15.67
N LYS A 16 17.96 -2.00 16.15
CA LYS A 16 18.66 -3.06 15.42
C LYS A 16 18.09 -3.10 13.99
N PRO A 17 18.91 -3.29 12.95
CA PRO A 17 18.40 -3.41 11.60
C PRO A 17 17.51 -4.65 11.55
N ILE A 18 16.19 -4.43 11.57
CA ILE A 18 15.22 -5.49 11.34
C ILE A 18 15.47 -5.91 9.90
N GLU A 19 16.05 -7.10 9.69
CA GLU A 19 16.05 -7.75 8.38
C GLU A 19 14.59 -7.83 7.92
N LYS A 20 14.19 -6.89 7.07
CA LYS A 20 12.84 -6.86 6.54
C LYS A 20 12.73 -8.01 5.57
N LYS A 21 11.93 -9.02 5.92
CA LYS A 21 11.65 -10.18 5.08
C LYS A 21 11.20 -9.70 3.70
N THR A 22 11.98 -9.99 2.67
CA THR A 22 11.68 -9.63 1.28
C THR A 22 10.90 -10.77 0.61
N SER A 23 9.94 -10.42 -0.24
CA SER A 23 9.23 -11.37 -1.11
C SER A 23 9.58 -11.10 -2.57
N LYS A 24 9.73 -12.15 -3.38
CA LYS A 24 9.97 -12.01 -4.82
C LYS A 24 8.67 -12.27 -5.58
N VAL A 25 8.27 -11.33 -6.43
CA VAL A 25 7.12 -11.45 -7.34
C VAL A 25 7.65 -11.28 -8.76
N ASN A 26 7.68 -12.37 -9.53
CA ASN A 26 8.36 -12.47 -10.82
C ASN A 26 9.83 -11.97 -10.72
N SER A 27 10.16 -10.86 -11.36
CA SER A 27 11.48 -10.22 -11.33
C SER A 27 11.62 -9.13 -10.27
N ILE A 28 10.55 -8.80 -9.53
CA ILE A 28 10.51 -7.70 -8.57
C ILE A 28 10.74 -8.23 -7.15
N VAL A 29 11.66 -7.61 -6.41
CA VAL A 29 11.83 -7.83 -4.97
C VAL A 29 11.02 -6.79 -4.23
N LEU A 30 10.09 -7.25 -3.41
CA LEU A 30 9.18 -6.44 -2.63
C LEU A 30 9.50 -6.56 -1.15
N ILE A 31 9.28 -5.47 -0.41
CA ILE A 31 9.30 -5.46 1.04
C ILE A 31 7.85 -5.43 1.50
N PRO A 32 7.21 -6.60 1.69
CA PRO A 32 5.81 -6.67 2.10
C PRO A 32 5.60 -6.05 3.48
N LYS A 33 4.50 -5.32 3.63
CA LYS A 33 4.06 -4.79 4.92
C LYS A 33 2.98 -5.69 5.53
N LYS A 34 3.17 -6.08 6.79
CA LYS A 34 2.14 -6.76 7.57
C LYS A 34 1.04 -5.78 7.96
N ARG A 35 -0.22 -6.16 7.77
CA ARG A 35 -1.41 -5.45 8.24
C ARG A 35 -2.20 -6.36 9.17
N ASN A 36 -2.77 -5.78 10.22
CA ASN A 36 -3.52 -6.54 11.23
C ASN A 36 -4.76 -7.16 10.58
N GLY A 37 -4.93 -8.48 10.71
CA GLY A 37 -6.07 -9.22 10.14
C GLY A 37 -5.97 -9.55 8.64
N GLU A 38 -4.84 -9.25 7.98
CA GLU A 38 -4.62 -9.53 6.55
C GLU A 38 -3.49 -10.54 6.37
N GLU A 39 -3.53 -11.63 7.14
CA GLU A 39 -2.54 -12.71 7.02
C GLU A 39 -2.61 -13.36 5.62
N GLY A 40 -1.45 -13.56 5.00
CA GLY A 40 -1.33 -14.10 3.65
C GLY A 40 -1.47 -13.08 2.52
N LEU A 41 -1.90 -11.83 2.80
CA LEU A 41 -1.92 -10.76 1.80
C LEU A 41 -0.60 -9.99 1.77
N MET A 42 -0.19 -9.56 0.57
CA MET A 42 1.01 -8.77 0.36
C MET A 42 0.66 -7.34 -0.01
N PHE A 43 1.19 -6.38 0.76
CA PHE A 43 1.06 -4.95 0.47
C PHE A 43 2.41 -4.29 0.30
N VAL A 44 2.47 -3.32 -0.61
CA VAL A 44 3.67 -2.50 -0.84
C VAL A 44 3.29 -1.04 -0.72
N ASP A 45 4.19 -0.24 -0.15
CA ASP A 45 4.02 1.21 -0.16
C ASP A 45 4.42 1.74 -1.55
N ILE A 46 3.53 2.52 -2.17
CA ILE A 46 3.72 3.22 -3.43
C ILE A 46 3.47 4.71 -3.23
N ASN A 47 4.02 5.52 -4.13
CA ASN A 47 3.65 6.92 -4.27
C ASN A 47 2.56 7.03 -5.35
N ILE A 48 1.49 7.77 -5.06
CA ILE A 48 0.46 8.13 -6.04
C ILE A 48 0.15 9.61 -5.85
N ALA A 49 0.38 10.42 -6.87
CA ALA A 49 0.20 11.87 -6.87
C ALA A 49 0.92 12.54 -5.68
N GLY A 50 2.17 12.15 -5.44
CA GLY A 50 2.97 12.65 -4.32
C GLY A 50 2.56 12.14 -2.93
N GLN A 51 1.54 11.28 -2.83
CA GLN A 51 1.04 10.74 -1.58
C GLN A 51 1.42 9.27 -1.41
N LYS A 52 2.03 8.94 -0.28
CA LYS A 52 2.38 7.57 0.07
C LYS A 52 1.12 6.77 0.44
N GLN A 53 0.86 5.69 -0.28
CA GLN A 53 -0.24 4.74 -0.02
C GLN A 53 0.28 3.31 -0.02
N SER A 54 -0.37 2.37 0.67
CA SER A 54 -0.08 0.95 0.46
C SER A 54 -1.13 0.25 -0.38
N ALA A 55 -0.67 -0.39 -1.45
CA ALA A 55 -1.47 -1.12 -2.44
C ALA A 55 -1.30 -2.64 -2.29
N LEU A 56 -2.35 -3.37 -2.61
CA LEU A 56 -2.35 -4.84 -2.63
C LEU A 56 -1.56 -5.34 -3.85
N VAL A 57 -0.73 -6.34 -3.65
CA VAL A 57 -0.05 -7.07 -4.73
C VAL A 57 -0.95 -8.21 -5.17
N ASP A 58 -1.73 -7.97 -6.21
CA ASP A 58 -2.59 -8.98 -6.83
C ASP A 58 -2.01 -9.41 -8.19
N THR A 59 -1.30 -10.53 -8.21
CA THR A 59 -0.70 -11.08 -9.44
C THR A 59 -1.73 -11.68 -10.40
N GLY A 60 -2.98 -11.87 -9.95
CA GLY A 60 -4.08 -12.37 -10.79
C GLY A 60 -4.81 -11.24 -11.54
N ALA A 61 -4.56 -9.98 -11.17
CA ALA A 61 -5.18 -8.83 -11.82
C ALA A 61 -4.51 -8.49 -13.16
N SER A 62 -5.31 -8.27 -14.20
CA SER A 62 -4.84 -7.87 -15.53
C SER A 62 -4.49 -6.37 -15.63
N GLY A 63 -4.75 -5.59 -14.58
CA GLY A 63 -4.50 -4.16 -14.55
C GLY A 63 -4.47 -3.60 -13.13
N LEU A 64 -4.10 -2.32 -13.01
CA LEU A 64 -4.12 -1.60 -11.75
C LEU A 64 -5.51 -1.02 -11.49
N PHE A 65 -6.07 -1.34 -10.34
CA PHE A 65 -7.40 -0.88 -9.94
C PHE A 65 -7.33 -0.04 -8.67
N ILE A 66 -8.16 0.99 -8.63
CA ILE A 66 -8.31 1.86 -7.46
C ILE A 66 -9.80 2.16 -7.28
N SER A 67 -10.26 2.17 -6.03
CA SER A 67 -11.65 2.49 -5.75
C SER A 67 -11.96 3.96 -6.02
N LYS A 68 -13.20 4.27 -6.42
CA LYS A 68 -13.70 5.65 -6.57
C LYS A 68 -13.54 6.48 -5.27
N LYS A 69 -13.61 5.83 -4.11
CA LYS A 69 -13.39 6.49 -2.83
C LYS A 69 -11.94 6.90 -2.65
N ALA A 70 -10.99 6.04 -3.03
CA ALA A 70 -9.57 6.32 -2.94
C ALA A 70 -9.13 7.40 -3.94
N THR A 71 -9.66 7.39 -5.17
CA THR A 71 -9.37 8.47 -6.15
C THR A 71 -9.80 9.85 -5.64
N LYS A 72 -10.98 9.94 -5.01
CA LYS A 72 -11.44 11.19 -4.37
C LYS A 72 -10.52 11.66 -3.26
N LYS A 73 -10.07 10.75 -2.39
CA LYS A 73 -9.13 11.08 -1.31
C LYS A 73 -7.78 11.58 -1.84
N LEU A 74 -7.33 11.02 -2.95
CA LEU A 74 -6.08 11.38 -3.61
C LEU A 74 -6.20 12.60 -4.54
N GLY A 75 -7.40 13.16 -4.72
CA GLY A 75 -7.62 14.27 -5.65
C GLY A 75 -7.43 13.91 -7.13
N LEU A 76 -7.54 12.62 -7.49
CA LEU A 76 -7.32 12.16 -8.85
C LEU A 76 -8.52 12.44 -9.77
N SER A 77 -8.24 12.98 -10.95
CA SER A 77 -9.25 13.21 -11.98
C SER A 77 -9.54 11.92 -12.77
N ILE A 78 -10.80 11.48 -12.76
CA ILE A 78 -11.25 10.30 -13.49
C ILE A 78 -11.77 10.72 -14.86
N ARG A 79 -11.22 10.14 -15.93
CA ARG A 79 -11.76 10.27 -17.28
C ARG A 79 -12.72 9.11 -17.55
N LYS A 80 -13.92 9.40 -18.06
CA LYS A 80 -14.90 8.38 -18.42
C LYS A 80 -14.29 7.38 -19.41
N SER A 81 -14.58 6.09 -19.21
CA SER A 81 -14.15 5.03 -20.12
C SER A 81 -15.23 3.98 -20.26
N ASN A 82 -15.29 3.34 -21.43
CA ASN A 82 -16.18 2.20 -21.69
C ASN A 82 -15.46 0.87 -21.43
N ARG A 83 -14.54 0.85 -20.46
CA ARG A 83 -13.84 -0.38 -20.07
C ARG A 83 -14.68 -1.14 -19.06
N ASN A 84 -14.64 -2.45 -19.19
CA ASN A 84 -15.28 -3.36 -18.26
C ASN A 84 -14.24 -4.07 -17.40
N ILE A 85 -14.70 -4.63 -16.28
CA ILE A 85 -13.93 -5.49 -15.39
C ILE A 85 -14.74 -6.77 -15.12
N LYS A 86 -14.10 -7.93 -15.28
CA LYS A 86 -14.62 -9.23 -14.85
C LYS A 86 -13.93 -9.64 -13.55
N MET A 87 -14.71 -10.00 -12.55
CA MET A 87 -14.21 -10.59 -11.30
C MET A 87 -14.64 -12.06 -11.24
N VAL A 88 -13.92 -12.88 -10.48
CA VAL A 88 -14.01 -14.35 -10.53
C VAL A 88 -15.43 -14.90 -10.31
N ASN A 89 -16.28 -14.18 -9.57
CA ASN A 89 -17.65 -14.60 -9.24
C ASN A 89 -18.71 -13.52 -9.51
N PHE A 90 -18.41 -12.56 -10.37
CA PHE A 90 -19.36 -11.48 -10.70
C PHE A 90 -19.56 -11.36 -12.20
N GLU A 91 -20.73 -10.85 -12.58
CA GLU A 91 -20.94 -10.39 -13.94
C GLU A 91 -19.96 -9.27 -14.29
N GLU A 92 -19.69 -9.15 -15.58
CA GLU A 92 -18.85 -8.09 -16.10
C GLU A 92 -19.48 -6.73 -15.79
N ALA A 93 -18.68 -5.82 -15.21
CA ALA A 93 -19.15 -4.52 -14.77
C ALA A 93 -18.37 -3.39 -15.45
N LEU A 94 -19.05 -2.28 -15.73
CA LEU A 94 -18.40 -1.07 -16.23
C LEU A 94 -17.49 -0.46 -15.16
N THR A 95 -16.29 -0.06 -15.58
CA THR A 95 -15.42 0.77 -14.77
C THR A 95 -15.94 2.21 -14.73
N MET A 96 -15.73 2.91 -13.61
CA MET A 96 -16.08 4.34 -13.49
C MET A 96 -15.31 5.21 -14.49
N GLY A 97 -14.11 4.78 -14.87
CA GLY A 97 -13.20 5.52 -15.73
C GLY A 97 -11.76 5.09 -15.57
N VAL A 98 -10.86 5.85 -16.20
CA VAL A 98 -9.42 5.70 -16.10
C VAL A 98 -8.78 6.98 -15.57
N VAL A 99 -7.74 6.82 -14.74
CA VAL A 99 -6.85 7.92 -14.36
C VAL A 99 -5.61 7.82 -15.25
N ARG A 100 -5.11 8.97 -15.73
CA ARG A 100 -3.92 9.06 -16.61
C ARG A 100 -2.98 10.12 -16.08
N ASN A 101 -1.69 10.02 -16.44
CA ASN A 101 -0.64 10.96 -16.06
C ASN A 101 -0.54 11.12 -14.54
N VAL A 102 -0.42 9.98 -13.85
CA VAL A 102 -0.24 9.92 -12.39
C VAL A 102 1.18 9.47 -12.12
N GLU A 103 1.91 10.26 -11.35
CA GLU A 103 3.26 9.97 -10.85
C GLU A 103 3.22 9.56 -9.39
#